data_AF-A0A0S3KD73-F1
#
_entry.id   AF-A0A0S3KD73-F1
#
_cell.length_a   1.000
_cell.length_b   1.000
_cell.length_c   1.000
_cell.angle_alpha   90.00
_cell.angle_beta   90.00
_cell.angle_gamma   90.00
#
_symmetry.space_group_name_H-M   'P 1'
#
loop_
_entity.id
_entity.type
_entity.pdbx_description
1 polymer ?
#
loop_
_entity_poly.entity_id
_entity_poly.type
_entity_poly.pdbx_seq_one_letter_code
_entity_poly.pdbx_strand_id
1 'polypeptide(L)'
;MKKKIMILVAVLVTIGFFGYTSFAAGKPASQVDLSWELADSQIEKIALQGAEQEVKVVVNETSNEKTKISLSGKISEENEEFLKGTVKKENSLEIPLAKLNQFRLMTTANGKEPLLFTIDLGKDATYKSLEIDSVVGSVEAKIQAAFEGVYQLETNDQGEVKVVPETKESSKDQIKIDTMGDITVEK
;
A
#
# COMPACT_ATOMS: atom_id res chain seq x y z
N MET A 1 -21.18 -38.90 11.86
CA MET A 1 -21.16 -37.55 12.46
C MET A 1 -20.24 -36.68 11.61
N LYS A 2 -20.60 -35.40 11.46
CA LYS A 2 -20.23 -34.53 10.33
C LYS A 2 -18.77 -34.08 10.33
N LYS A 3 -18.27 -33.89 9.10
CA LYS A 3 -16.93 -33.54 8.61
C LYS A 3 -16.34 -32.29 9.28
N LYS A 4 -15.02 -32.28 9.51
CA LYS A 4 -14.20 -31.05 9.45
C LYS A 4 -13.01 -31.33 8.55
N ILE A 5 -13.13 -30.83 7.33
CA ILE A 5 -12.15 -30.92 6.27
C ILE A 5 -11.04 -29.91 6.57
N MET A 6 -9.82 -30.41 6.47
CA MET A 6 -8.53 -29.71 6.44
C MET A 6 -8.46 -28.79 5.21
N ILE A 7 -8.00 -27.54 5.32
CA ILE A 7 -7.43 -26.80 4.19
C ILE A 7 -6.14 -26.12 4.65
N LEU A 8 -5.07 -26.60 4.03
CA LEU A 8 -3.68 -26.20 4.12
C LEU A 8 -3.51 -25.13 3.02
N VAL A 9 -3.38 -23.85 3.39
CA VAL A 9 -3.19 -22.79 2.38
C VAL A 9 -1.71 -22.76 2.00
N ALA A 10 -1.45 -23.21 0.78
CA ALA A 10 -0.14 -23.18 0.16
C ALA A 10 0.33 -21.73 -0.02
N VAL A 11 1.39 -21.37 0.70
CA VAL A 11 2.11 -20.12 0.55
C VAL A 11 3.12 -20.31 -0.59
N LEU A 12 2.88 -19.65 -1.73
CA LEU A 12 3.88 -19.47 -2.78
C LEU A 12 4.49 -18.07 -2.61
N VAL A 13 5.52 -17.95 -1.77
CA VAL A 13 6.39 -16.76 -1.77
C VAL A 13 7.42 -16.95 -2.86
N THR A 14 7.21 -16.36 -4.04
CA THR A 14 8.28 -16.15 -5.01
C THR A 14 9.09 -14.92 -4.56
N ILE A 15 10.16 -15.16 -3.80
CA ILE A 15 11.19 -14.15 -3.55
C ILE A 15 12.02 -14.04 -4.84
N GLY A 16 11.75 -13.02 -5.65
CA GLY A 16 12.55 -12.70 -6.82
C GLY A 16 13.89 -12.09 -6.39
N PHE A 17 14.92 -12.92 -6.26
CA PHE A 17 16.29 -12.49 -5.93
C PHE A 17 16.99 -12.01 -7.21
N PHE A 18 16.95 -10.70 -7.48
CA PHE A 18 17.84 -10.07 -8.47
C PHE A 18 18.62 -8.93 -7.80
N GLY A 19 19.73 -9.31 -7.17
CA GLY A 19 20.77 -8.36 -6.79
C GLY A 19 21.46 -7.81 -8.04
N TYR A 20 21.27 -6.53 -8.33
CA TYR A 20 22.14 -5.78 -9.23
C TYR A 20 22.74 -4.58 -8.49
N THR A 21 24.05 -4.64 -8.38
CA THR A 21 24.95 -3.62 -7.84
C THR A 21 24.81 -2.30 -8.59
N SER A 22 24.77 -1.18 -7.88
CA SER A 22 25.35 0.08 -8.38
C SER A 22 25.74 1.01 -7.23
N PHE A 23 27.01 1.41 -7.31
CA PHE A 23 27.75 2.28 -6.41
C PHE A 23 27.20 3.72 -6.44
N ALA A 24 26.78 4.21 -5.28
CA ALA A 24 26.88 5.61 -4.84
C ALA A 24 26.78 5.59 -3.31
N ALA A 25 27.48 6.49 -2.62
CA ALA A 25 27.65 6.48 -1.17
C ALA A 25 26.35 6.74 -0.37
N GLY A 26 25.50 5.71 -0.30
CA GLY A 26 24.33 5.50 0.52
C GLY A 26 24.11 3.98 0.62
N LYS A 27 23.44 3.48 1.66
CA LYS A 27 23.13 2.03 1.76
C LYS A 27 22.44 1.60 0.45
N PRO A 28 22.77 0.42 -0.14
CA PRO A 28 22.19 -0.01 -1.41
C PRO A 28 20.66 0.06 -1.35
N ALA A 29 20.07 0.61 -2.42
CA ALA A 29 18.62 0.50 -2.60
C ALA A 29 18.32 -0.87 -3.21
N SER A 30 17.40 -1.60 -2.59
CA SER A 30 16.91 -2.88 -3.08
C SER A 30 15.69 -2.67 -3.96
N GLN A 31 15.67 -3.30 -5.14
CA GLN A 31 14.47 -3.37 -5.95
C GLN A 31 13.50 -4.37 -5.32
N VAL A 32 12.27 -3.93 -5.03
CA VAL A 32 11.17 -4.81 -4.62
C VAL A 32 10.16 -4.96 -5.74
N ASP A 33 9.62 -6.17 -5.86
CA ASP A 33 8.48 -6.54 -6.68
C ASP A 33 7.73 -7.66 -5.95
N LEU A 34 6.80 -7.26 -5.08
CA LEU A 34 6.07 -8.14 -4.20
C LEU A 34 4.60 -8.18 -4.58
N SER A 35 3.97 -9.32 -4.35
CA SER A 35 2.54 -9.48 -4.59
C SER A 35 1.88 -10.42 -3.59
N TRP A 36 0.64 -10.09 -3.22
CA TRP A 36 -0.21 -10.84 -2.29
C TRP A 36 -1.62 -10.98 -2.88
N GLU A 37 -2.26 -12.11 -2.60
CA GLU A 37 -3.67 -12.34 -2.95
C GLU A 37 -4.54 -12.43 -1.71
N LEU A 38 -5.63 -11.68 -1.65
CA LEU A 38 -6.69 -11.83 -0.66
C LEU A 38 -7.84 -12.63 -1.29
N ALA A 39 -8.26 -13.68 -0.60
CA ALA A 39 -9.30 -14.58 -1.08
C ALA A 39 -10.72 -14.09 -0.71
N ASP A 40 -10.85 -13.24 0.30
CA ASP A 40 -12.12 -12.65 0.68
C ASP A 40 -12.47 -11.47 -0.25
N SER A 41 -13.74 -11.39 -0.66
CA SER A 41 -14.26 -10.25 -1.40
C SER A 41 -14.67 -9.10 -0.49
N GLN A 42 -14.84 -9.34 0.81
CA GLN A 42 -15.16 -8.33 1.82
C GLN A 42 -13.90 -7.98 2.62
N ILE A 43 -13.04 -7.16 2.04
CA ILE A 43 -11.75 -6.81 2.61
C ILE A 43 -11.96 -5.82 3.75
N GLU A 44 -11.39 -6.10 4.91
CA GLU A 44 -11.50 -5.19 6.06
C GLU A 44 -10.46 -4.09 6.01
N LYS A 45 -9.23 -4.40 5.61
CA LYS A 45 -8.13 -3.43 5.65
C LYS A 45 -7.01 -3.77 4.67
N ILE A 46 -6.57 -2.77 3.92
CA ILE A 46 -5.30 -2.78 3.18
C ILE A 46 -4.49 -1.59 3.68
N ALA A 47 -3.27 -1.82 4.15
CA ALA A 47 -2.42 -0.76 4.69
C ALA A 47 -0.98 -0.83 4.19
N LEU A 48 -0.43 0.33 3.82
CA LEU A 48 1.00 0.55 3.58
C LEU A 48 1.50 1.55 4.63
N GLN A 49 2.47 1.15 5.44
CA GLN A 49 2.84 1.86 6.66
C GLN A 49 4.28 2.37 6.64
N GLY A 50 4.41 3.69 6.79
CA GLY A 50 5.65 4.45 6.91
C GLY A 50 6.55 4.38 5.68
N ALA A 51 5.96 4.58 4.49
CA ALA A 51 6.76 4.84 3.29
C ALA A 51 7.67 6.08 3.49
N GLU A 52 8.85 6.13 2.85
CA GLU A 52 9.80 7.25 2.99
C GLU A 52 10.17 7.87 1.63
N GLN A 53 9.22 7.82 0.70
CA GLN A 53 9.33 8.31 -0.66
C GLN A 53 7.92 8.51 -1.22
N GLU A 54 7.83 9.12 -2.40
CA GLU A 54 6.54 9.25 -3.10
C GLU A 54 5.87 7.88 -3.27
N VAL A 55 4.55 7.83 -3.03
CA VAL A 55 3.74 6.62 -3.23
C VAL A 55 2.69 6.90 -4.30
N LYS A 56 2.68 6.09 -5.34
CA LYS A 56 1.62 6.03 -6.34
C LYS A 56 0.72 4.86 -6.03
N VAL A 57 -0.50 5.13 -5.61
CA VAL A 57 -1.53 4.13 -5.33
C VAL A 57 -2.44 4.00 -6.54
N VAL A 58 -2.72 2.77 -6.98
CA VAL A 58 -3.67 2.50 -8.07
C VAL A 58 -4.62 1.41 -7.63
N VAL A 59 -5.92 1.71 -7.60
CA VAL A 59 -6.97 0.74 -7.31
C VAL A 59 -7.78 0.47 -8.58
N ASN A 60 -7.70 -0.75 -9.10
CA ASN A 60 -8.39 -1.18 -10.29
C ASN A 60 -9.52 -2.15 -9.93
N GLU A 61 -10.66 -2.04 -10.59
CA GLU A 61 -11.67 -3.09 -10.61
C GLU A 61 -11.31 -4.12 -11.69
N THR A 62 -11.30 -5.40 -11.34
CA THR A 62 -10.98 -6.46 -12.29
C THR A 62 -12.04 -7.54 -12.28
N SER A 63 -11.99 -8.43 -13.28
CA SER A 63 -12.81 -9.64 -13.33
C SER A 63 -12.12 -10.85 -12.68
N ASN A 64 -11.02 -10.63 -11.94
CA ASN A 64 -10.27 -11.71 -11.31
C ASN A 64 -11.06 -12.30 -10.14
N GLU A 65 -10.85 -13.58 -9.83
CA GLU A 65 -11.54 -14.22 -8.69
C GLU A 65 -11.11 -13.63 -7.34
N LYS A 66 -9.86 -13.18 -7.23
CA LYS A 66 -9.25 -12.69 -6.00
C LYS A 66 -8.72 -11.29 -6.17
N THR A 67 -8.65 -10.56 -5.06
CA THR A 67 -7.95 -9.28 -5.02
C THR A 67 -6.45 -9.51 -4.97
N LYS A 68 -5.72 -8.90 -5.89
CA LYS A 68 -4.26 -8.92 -5.93
C LYS A 68 -3.72 -7.55 -5.51
N ILE A 69 -2.83 -7.55 -4.53
CA ILE A 69 -2.09 -6.36 -4.11
C ILE A 69 -0.63 -6.53 -4.52
N SER A 70 -0.02 -5.48 -5.05
CA SER A 70 1.37 -5.46 -5.47
C SER A 70 2.09 -4.21 -4.99
N LEU A 71 3.34 -4.37 -4.59
CA LEU A 71 4.24 -3.26 -4.22
C LEU A 71 5.53 -3.39 -5.02
N SER A 72 5.87 -2.35 -5.77
CA SER A 72 7.11 -2.32 -6.54
C SER A 72 7.82 -0.97 -6.49
N GLY A 73 9.14 -1.02 -6.65
CA GLY A 73 10.01 0.16 -6.61
C GLY A 73 11.31 -0.11 -5.86
N LYS A 74 12.16 0.91 -5.77
CA LYS A 74 13.41 0.82 -4.99
C LYS A 74 13.18 1.32 -3.58
N ILE A 75 13.53 0.51 -2.58
CA ILE A 75 13.51 0.89 -1.17
C ILE A 75 14.91 0.75 -0.56
N SER A 76 15.13 1.36 0.60
CA SER A 76 16.37 1.11 1.36
C SER A 76 16.40 -0.34 1.89
N GLU A 77 17.59 -0.91 2.07
CA GLU A 77 17.76 -2.20 2.78
C GLU A 77 17.08 -2.20 4.16
N GLU A 78 17.05 -1.06 4.84
CA GLU A 78 16.37 -0.90 6.13
C GLU A 78 14.85 -1.05 6.01
N ASN A 79 14.26 -0.48 4.96
CA ASN A 79 12.83 -0.64 4.66
C ASN A 79 12.50 -2.06 4.21
N GLU A 80 13.42 -2.73 3.51
CA GLU A 80 13.26 -4.12 3.10
C GLU A 80 13.15 -5.08 4.29
N GLU A 81 13.95 -4.86 5.34
CA GLU A 81 13.86 -5.65 6.57
C GLU A 81 12.48 -5.54 7.24
N PHE A 82 11.83 -4.38 7.15
CA PHE A 82 10.48 -4.20 7.70
C PHE A 82 9.42 -5.01 6.95
N LEU A 83 9.61 -5.31 5.66
CA LEU A 83 8.65 -6.13 4.89
C LEU A 83 8.45 -7.53 5.48
N LYS A 84 9.40 -8.06 6.26
CA LYS A 84 9.26 -9.31 7.01
C LYS A 84 8.13 -9.25 8.05
N GLY A 85 7.75 -8.05 8.48
CA GLY A 85 6.62 -7.77 9.36
C GLY A 85 5.27 -7.72 8.64
N THR A 86 5.21 -7.97 7.33
CA THR A 86 3.94 -7.97 6.58
C THR A 86 2.95 -8.98 7.19
N VAL A 87 1.78 -8.49 7.60
CA VAL A 87 0.71 -9.32 8.16
C VAL A 87 -0.37 -9.49 7.11
N LYS A 88 -0.53 -10.73 6.64
CA LYS A 88 -1.59 -11.12 5.72
C LYS A 88 -2.59 -12.03 6.42
N LYS A 89 -3.87 -11.68 6.34
CA LYS A 89 -5.02 -12.53 6.71
C LYS A 89 -5.89 -12.78 5.47
N GLU A 90 -7.02 -13.46 5.63
CA GLU A 90 -7.93 -13.74 4.50
C GLU A 90 -8.53 -12.46 3.91
N ASN A 91 -8.83 -11.49 4.77
CA ASN A 91 -9.53 -10.24 4.44
C ASN A 91 -8.72 -8.98 4.80
N SER A 92 -7.42 -9.10 5.10
CA SER A 92 -6.58 -7.95 5.43
C SER A 92 -5.14 -8.11 5.02
N LEU A 93 -4.48 -7.00 4.70
CA LEU A 93 -3.06 -6.92 4.42
C LEU A 93 -2.47 -5.65 5.02
N GLU A 94 -1.43 -5.79 5.83
CA GLU A 94 -0.68 -4.68 6.41
C GLU A 94 0.80 -4.83 6.07
N ILE A 95 1.35 -3.85 5.35
CA ILE A 95 2.72 -3.86 4.82
C ILE A 95 3.51 -2.75 5.51
N PRO A 96 4.37 -3.08 6.48
CA PRO A 96 5.25 -2.11 7.11
C PRO A 96 6.53 -1.91 6.28
N LEU A 97 6.85 -0.65 5.98
CA LEU A 97 8.14 -0.21 5.45
C LEU A 97 8.99 0.46 6.53
N ALA A 98 8.47 0.53 7.76
CA ALA A 98 9.02 1.35 8.82
C ALA A 98 8.52 0.95 10.21
N LYS A 99 9.24 1.43 11.23
CA LYS A 99 8.68 1.51 12.59
C LYS A 99 7.81 2.76 12.72
N LEU A 100 6.54 2.55 12.99
CA LEU A 100 5.63 3.59 13.48
C LEU A 100 6.17 4.12 14.83
N ASN A 101 6.21 5.44 15.00
CA ASN A 101 6.55 6.15 16.25
C ASN A 101 8.03 6.17 16.71
N GLN A 102 9.02 6.08 15.81
CA GLN A 102 10.42 6.38 16.16
C GLN A 102 10.90 7.68 15.52
N PHE A 103 11.63 8.50 16.30
CA PHE A 103 12.30 9.71 15.80
C PHE A 103 13.28 9.32 14.67
N ARG A 104 12.98 9.74 13.45
CA ARG A 104 13.81 9.48 12.27
C ARG A 104 14.54 10.75 11.87
N LEU A 105 15.84 10.62 11.64
CA LEU A 105 16.59 11.65 10.91
C LEU A 105 15.94 11.77 9.55
N MET A 106 15.31 12.93 9.30
CA MET A 106 14.52 13.23 8.11
C MET A 106 15.34 12.93 6.85
N THR A 107 15.16 11.74 6.28
CA THR A 107 15.74 11.46 4.96
C THR A 107 14.85 12.17 3.96
N THR A 108 15.45 13.00 3.10
CA THR A 108 14.65 13.71 2.08
C THR A 108 14.13 12.70 1.06
N ALA A 109 12.85 12.79 0.71
CA ALA A 109 12.26 11.99 -0.39
C ALA A 109 12.89 12.34 -1.77
N ASN A 110 13.57 13.49 -1.88
CA ASN A 110 14.13 14.00 -3.13
C ASN A 110 15.07 13.00 -3.82
N GLY A 111 14.74 12.67 -5.07
CA GLY A 111 15.55 11.81 -5.93
C GLY A 111 15.31 10.30 -5.77
N LYS A 112 14.41 9.87 -4.87
CA LYS A 112 13.96 8.48 -4.80
C LYS A 112 12.90 8.23 -5.88
N GLU A 113 12.95 7.08 -6.54
CA GLU A 113 11.88 6.63 -7.44
C GLU A 113 10.59 6.41 -6.64
N PRO A 114 9.39 6.71 -7.19
CA PRO A 114 8.14 6.45 -6.50
C PRO A 114 7.91 4.96 -6.23
N LEU A 115 7.27 4.64 -5.10
CA LEU A 115 6.73 3.30 -4.85
C LEU A 115 5.39 3.16 -5.53
N LEU A 116 5.24 2.10 -6.34
CA LEU A 116 3.97 1.76 -6.96
C LEU A 116 3.25 0.74 -6.08
N PHE A 117 2.09 1.12 -5.58
CA PHE A 117 1.21 0.29 -4.77
C PHE A 117 -0.10 0.03 -5.51
N THR A 118 -0.24 -1.15 -6.10
CA THR A 118 -1.38 -1.51 -6.96
C THR A 118 -2.30 -2.47 -6.24
N ILE A 119 -3.61 -2.19 -6.28
CA ILE A 119 -4.67 -3.03 -5.75
C ILE A 119 -5.61 -3.35 -6.91
N ASP A 120 -5.49 -4.56 -7.45
CA ASP A 120 -6.41 -5.10 -8.44
C ASP A 120 -7.52 -5.84 -7.68
N LEU A 121 -8.63 -5.14 -7.41
CA LEU A 121 -9.80 -5.69 -6.74
C LEU A 121 -10.36 -6.86 -7.55
N GLY A 122 -10.60 -7.97 -6.85
CA GLY A 122 -11.34 -9.10 -7.41
C GLY A 122 -12.75 -8.69 -7.81
N LYS A 123 -13.37 -9.53 -8.62
CA LYS A 123 -14.75 -9.35 -9.04
C LYS A 123 -15.66 -9.24 -7.82
N ASP A 124 -16.47 -8.20 -7.79
CA ASP A 124 -17.42 -7.90 -6.71
C ASP A 124 -16.74 -7.67 -5.33
N ALA A 125 -15.42 -7.48 -5.30
CA ALA A 125 -14.68 -7.21 -4.06
C ALA A 125 -14.79 -5.74 -3.64
N THR A 126 -14.88 -5.52 -2.33
CA THR A 126 -14.89 -4.21 -1.68
C THR A 126 -13.86 -4.18 -0.56
N TYR A 127 -13.48 -2.98 -0.11
CA TYR A 127 -12.64 -2.80 1.06
C TYR A 127 -13.23 -1.75 2.00
N LYS A 128 -13.19 -2.03 3.31
CA LYS A 128 -13.65 -1.08 4.34
C LYS A 128 -12.64 0.03 4.63
N SER A 129 -11.35 -0.28 4.54
CA SER A 129 -10.27 0.67 4.84
C SER A 129 -9.08 0.46 3.91
N LEU A 130 -8.66 1.53 3.23
CA LEU A 130 -7.37 1.64 2.57
C LEU A 130 -6.56 2.71 3.31
N GLU A 131 -5.43 2.34 3.89
CA GLU A 131 -4.60 3.22 4.71
C GLU A 131 -3.20 3.36 4.12
N ILE A 132 -2.80 4.59 3.84
CA ILE A 132 -1.46 4.93 3.36
C ILE A 132 -0.85 5.89 4.37
N ASP A 133 0.15 5.41 5.09
CA ASP A 133 0.96 6.22 5.98
C ASP A 133 2.35 6.36 5.32
N SER A 134 2.71 7.60 5.00
CA SER A 134 4.01 7.96 4.46
C SER A 134 4.68 8.98 5.36
N VAL A 135 5.90 8.70 5.80
CA VAL A 135 6.69 9.61 6.63
C VAL A 135 7.13 10.84 5.82
N VAL A 136 7.43 10.69 4.53
CA VAL A 136 7.83 11.78 3.64
C VAL A 136 7.46 11.48 2.18
N GLY A 137 7.29 12.53 1.38
CA GLY A 137 6.97 12.41 -0.04
C GLY A 137 5.48 12.39 -0.33
N SER A 138 5.10 12.84 -1.52
CA SER A 138 3.69 12.98 -1.89
C SER A 138 3.01 11.63 -2.09
N VAL A 139 1.68 11.61 -1.93
CA VAL A 139 0.85 10.44 -2.25
C VAL A 139 -0.08 10.81 -3.40
N GLU A 140 0.06 10.09 -4.50
CA GLU A 140 -0.84 10.16 -5.65
C GLU A 140 -1.70 8.90 -5.67
N ALA A 141 -3.01 9.03 -5.51
CA ALA A 141 -3.92 7.89 -5.45
C ALA A 141 -4.94 7.94 -6.58
N LYS A 142 -4.90 6.96 -7.48
CA LYS A 142 -5.96 6.68 -8.43
C LYS A 142 -6.88 5.61 -7.86
N ILE A 143 -8.10 6.00 -7.52
CA ILE A 143 -9.10 5.19 -6.83
C ILE A 143 -10.17 4.72 -7.82
N GLN A 144 -10.78 3.57 -7.56
CA GLN A 144 -11.85 3.07 -8.43
C GLN A 144 -13.06 4.02 -8.46
N ALA A 145 -13.62 4.19 -9.65
CA ALA A 145 -14.73 5.13 -9.89
C ALA A 145 -15.96 4.87 -8.99
N ALA A 146 -16.21 3.61 -8.63
CA ALA A 146 -17.34 3.20 -7.80
C ALA A 146 -17.19 3.56 -6.30
N PHE A 147 -16.04 4.08 -5.85
CA PHE A 147 -15.85 4.44 -4.45
C PHE A 147 -16.76 5.63 -4.06
N GLU A 148 -17.66 5.38 -3.10
CA GLU A 148 -18.64 6.35 -2.59
C GLU A 148 -18.55 6.48 -1.05
N GLY A 149 -17.35 6.22 -0.50
CA GLY A 149 -17.04 6.32 0.92
C GLY A 149 -16.43 7.68 1.32
N VAL A 150 -15.70 7.69 2.43
CA VAL A 150 -15.14 8.90 3.05
C VAL A 150 -13.62 8.96 2.87
N TYR A 151 -13.12 10.14 2.48
CA TYR A 151 -11.68 10.44 2.46
C TYR A 151 -11.25 11.08 3.80
N GLN A 152 -10.20 10.54 4.41
CA GLN A 152 -9.52 11.11 5.58
C GLN A 152 -8.08 11.42 5.18
N LEU A 153 -7.83 12.66 4.78
CA LEU A 153 -6.55 13.07 4.19
C LEU A 153 -5.88 14.06 5.14
N GLU A 154 -4.73 13.67 5.67
CA GLU A 154 -3.94 14.47 6.59
C GLU A 154 -2.58 14.73 5.97
N THR A 155 -2.25 16.02 5.86
CA THR A 155 -0.90 16.49 5.56
C THR A 155 -0.47 17.43 6.68
N ASN A 156 0.82 17.43 7.02
CA ASN A 156 1.34 18.41 7.95
C ASN A 156 1.69 19.73 7.22
N ASP A 157 2.28 20.69 7.93
CA ASP A 157 2.53 22.05 7.41
C ASP A 157 3.43 22.14 6.15
N GLN A 158 3.92 21.01 5.60
CA GLN A 158 4.80 20.96 4.43
C GLN A 158 4.11 20.57 3.12
N GLY A 159 2.89 20.05 3.16
CA GLY A 159 2.16 19.60 1.97
C GLY A 159 0.75 20.16 1.87
N GLU A 160 0.13 19.94 0.71
CA GLU A 160 -1.25 20.35 0.44
C GLU A 160 -2.09 19.19 -0.12
N VAL A 161 -3.37 19.16 0.25
CA VAL A 161 -4.37 18.32 -0.43
C VAL A 161 -4.82 19.04 -1.70
N LYS A 162 -4.33 18.58 -2.86
CA LYS A 162 -4.48 19.27 -4.15
C LYS A 162 -5.78 18.95 -4.88
N VAL A 163 -6.13 17.68 -4.98
CA VAL A 163 -7.32 17.19 -5.68
C VAL A 163 -7.94 16.07 -4.87
N VAL A 164 -9.26 16.14 -4.69
CA VAL A 164 -10.05 15.08 -4.07
C VAL A 164 -11.38 14.97 -4.83
N PRO A 165 -11.75 13.80 -5.37
CA PRO A 165 -13.02 13.63 -6.05
C PRO A 165 -14.18 13.73 -5.06
N GLU A 166 -15.30 14.29 -5.49
CA GLU A 166 -16.53 14.23 -4.69
C GLU A 166 -17.02 12.79 -4.55
N THR A 167 -17.64 12.49 -3.41
CA THR A 167 -18.36 11.24 -3.16
C THR A 167 -19.73 11.57 -2.57
N LYS A 168 -20.66 10.62 -2.67
CA LYS A 168 -21.97 10.70 -2.02
C LYS A 168 -21.90 10.35 -0.54
N GLU A 169 -20.75 9.88 -0.05
CA GLU A 169 -20.56 9.35 1.31
C GLU A 169 -21.65 8.34 1.74
N SER A 170 -22.15 7.57 0.77
CA SER A 170 -23.21 6.59 0.98
C SER A 170 -22.71 5.28 1.62
N SER A 171 -21.39 5.06 1.61
CA SER A 171 -20.72 3.99 2.33
C SER A 171 -19.91 4.53 3.52
N LYS A 172 -19.68 3.66 4.52
CA LYS A 172 -18.78 3.94 5.65
C LYS A 172 -17.33 3.54 5.36
N ASP A 173 -17.04 3.05 4.16
CA ASP A 173 -15.69 2.68 3.74
C ASP A 173 -14.78 3.92 3.71
N GLN A 174 -13.50 3.73 4.02
CA GLN A 174 -12.56 4.82 4.24
C GLN A 174 -11.31 4.66 3.39
N ILE A 175 -10.84 5.79 2.86
CA ILE A 175 -9.49 5.93 2.34
C ILE A 175 -8.79 6.94 3.24
N LYS A 176 -7.75 6.48 3.92
CA LYS A 176 -6.93 7.29 4.81
C LYS A 176 -5.56 7.48 4.23
N ILE A 177 -5.13 8.73 4.09
CA ILE A 177 -3.80 9.07 3.62
C ILE A 177 -3.21 10.06 4.60
N ASP A 178 -2.10 9.69 5.22
CA ASP A 178 -1.29 10.54 6.09
C ASP A 178 0.10 10.68 5.46
N THR A 179 0.51 11.92 5.18
CA THR A 179 1.87 12.19 4.68
C THR A 179 2.35 13.60 4.97
N MET A 180 3.67 13.80 5.06
CA MET A 180 4.27 15.14 5.06
C MET A 180 4.31 15.82 3.68
N GLY A 181 3.99 15.10 2.61
CA GLY A 181 3.96 15.62 1.24
C GLY A 181 2.57 16.06 0.78
N ASP A 182 2.47 16.35 -0.52
CA ASP A 182 1.18 16.64 -1.14
C ASP A 182 0.32 15.38 -1.24
N ILE A 183 -0.99 15.56 -1.24
CA ILE A 183 -1.95 14.48 -1.50
C ILE A 183 -2.76 14.84 -2.74
N THR A 184 -2.79 13.93 -3.71
CA THR A 184 -3.65 14.01 -4.90
C THR A 184 -4.45 12.73 -5.00
N VAL A 185 -5.77 12.83 -5.08
CA VAL A 185 -6.68 11.71 -5.29
C VAL A 185 -7.44 11.93 -6.59
N GLU A 186 -7.48 10.91 -7.45
CA GLU A 186 -8.19 10.88 -8.73
C GLU A 186 -9.07 9.63 -8.84
N LYS A 187 -10.06 9.67 -9.73
CA LYS A 187 -10.89 8.51 -10.12
C LYS A 187 -10.69 8.21 -11.60
#